data_AF-A0AAV9XHX9-F1
#
_entry.id   AF-A0AAV9XHX9-F1
#
_cell.length_a   1.000
_cell.length_b   1.000
_cell.length_c   1.000
_cell.angle_alpha   90.00
_cell.angle_beta   90.00
_cell.angle_gamma   90.00
#
_symmetry.space_group_name_H-M   'P 1'
#
loop_
_entity.id
_entity.type
_entity.pdbx_description
1 polymer ?
#
loop_
_entity_poly.entity_id
_entity_poly.type
_entity_poly.pdbx_seq_one_letter_code
_entity_poly.pdbx_strand_id
1 'polypeptide(L)'
;MAEAGYLNLPWPILVHSVGLTALGLSMAFSPTPNKTPDLRGANSMLGIATATIGLCYIGTSGVPIQQNQFLYASVPVRLFIAVLLASAGTINRRIIGEKSWRTHMGFALWDGAGALWLGWYLGTWDGKCPST
;
A
#
# COMPACT_ATOMS: atom_id res chain seq x y z
N MET A 1 3.04 26.34 -20.92
CA MET A 1 1.81 25.78 -20.32
C MET A 1 1.99 24.28 -20.34
N ALA A 2 2.41 23.68 -19.22
CA ALA A 2 2.74 22.26 -19.18
C ALA A 2 1.44 21.45 -19.24
N GLU A 3 1.38 20.50 -20.16
CA GLU A 3 0.25 19.59 -20.30
C GLU A 3 0.00 18.90 -18.97
N ALA A 4 -1.17 19.19 -18.37
CA ALA A 4 -1.63 18.46 -17.21
C ALA A 4 -1.95 17.04 -17.67
N GLY A 5 -0.97 16.13 -17.54
CA GLY A 5 -1.24 14.71 -17.68
C GLY A 5 -2.40 14.35 -16.75
N TYR A 6 -3.45 13.72 -17.28
CA TYR A 6 -4.62 13.28 -16.51
C TYR A 6 -4.26 12.40 -15.29
N LEU A 7 -3.02 11.92 -15.23
CA LEU A 7 -2.42 11.15 -14.14
C LEU A 7 -1.17 11.89 -13.62
N ASN A 8 -1.29 12.52 -12.44
CA ASN A 8 -0.20 13.21 -11.76
C ASN A 8 0.60 12.29 -10.82
N LEU A 9 0.23 11.01 -10.70
CA LEU A 9 0.99 10.08 -9.86
C LEU A 9 2.33 9.71 -10.51
N PRO A 10 3.42 9.64 -9.74
CA PRO A 10 4.65 9.03 -10.21
C PRO A 10 4.37 7.58 -10.64
N TRP A 11 4.91 7.16 -11.80
CA TRP A 11 4.59 5.86 -12.39
C TRP A 11 4.75 4.67 -11.43
N PRO A 12 5.72 4.61 -10.47
CA PRO A 12 5.81 3.49 -9.53
C PRO A 12 4.61 3.45 -8.56
N ILE A 13 4.10 4.62 -8.16
CA ILE A 13 2.91 4.72 -7.30
C ILE A 13 1.66 4.32 -8.07
N LEU A 14 1.58 4.65 -9.36
CA LEU A 14 0.50 4.21 -10.22
C LEU A 14 0.49 2.68 -10.40
N VAL A 15 1.65 2.07 -10.66
CA VAL A 15 1.75 0.60 -10.75
C VAL A 15 1.39 -0.04 -9.40
N HIS A 16 1.86 0.52 -8.29
CA HIS A 16 1.53 0.05 -6.96
C HIS A 16 0.03 0.15 -6.66
N SER A 17 -0.62 1.26 -7.01
CA SER A 17 -2.04 1.46 -6.76
C SER A 17 -2.92 0.51 -7.56
N VAL A 18 -2.62 0.33 -8.85
CA VAL A 18 -3.29 -0.68 -9.70
C VAL A 18 -3.07 -2.08 -9.13
N GLY A 19 -1.85 -2.40 -8.71
CA GLY A 19 -1.52 -3.67 -8.07
C GLY A 19 -2.31 -3.92 -6.78
N LEU A 20 -2.42 -2.93 -5.89
CA LEU A 20 -3.22 -3.00 -4.67
C LEU A 20 -4.70 -3.18 -4.98
N THR A 21 -5.24 -2.44 -5.93
CA THR A 21 -6.64 -2.58 -6.35
C THR A 21 -6.92 -3.98 -6.90
N ALA A 22 -6.09 -4.47 -7.81
CA ALA A 22 -6.24 -5.81 -8.39
C ALA A 22 -6.09 -6.91 -7.33
N LEU A 23 -5.08 -6.81 -6.46
CA LEU A 23 -4.87 -7.75 -5.36
C LEU A 23 -6.07 -7.75 -4.40
N GLY A 24 -6.53 -6.57 -3.99
CA GLY A 24 -7.66 -6.43 -3.08
C GLY A 24 -8.96 -7.00 -3.65
N LEU A 25 -9.27 -6.71 -4.91
CA LEU A 25 -10.41 -7.30 -5.61
C LEU A 25 -10.27 -8.83 -5.71
N SER A 26 -9.07 -9.33 -6.03
CA SER A 26 -8.82 -10.77 -6.08
C SER A 26 -9.09 -11.44 -4.73
N MET A 27 -8.68 -10.84 -3.62
CA MET A 27 -8.90 -11.37 -2.27
C MET A 27 -10.37 -11.25 -1.83
N ALA A 28 -11.02 -10.14 -2.18
CA ALA A 28 -12.43 -9.86 -1.87
C ALA A 28 -13.36 -10.90 -2.50
N PHE A 29 -13.08 -11.29 -3.74
CA PHE A 29 -13.93 -12.16 -4.55
C PHE A 29 -13.38 -13.58 -4.77
N SER A 30 -12.21 -13.92 -4.21
CA SER A 30 -11.62 -15.26 -4.39
C SER A 30 -12.51 -16.36 -3.82
N PRO A 31 -12.97 -17.31 -4.65
CA PRO A 31 -13.54 -18.54 -4.16
C PRO A 31 -12.37 -19.44 -3.74
N THR A 32 -11.88 -19.33 -2.51
CA THR A 32 -10.91 -20.30 -1.98
C THR A 32 -11.67 -21.51 -1.42
N PRO A 33 -11.78 -22.64 -2.15
CA PRO A 33 -12.33 -23.87 -1.60
C PRO A 33 -11.46 -24.33 -0.42
N ASN A 34 -12.08 -25.00 0.55
CA ASN A 34 -11.42 -25.59 1.73
C ASN A 34 -10.92 -24.62 2.83
N LYS A 35 -11.32 -23.34 2.83
CA LYS A 35 -11.15 -22.46 4.00
C LYS A 35 -12.40 -22.45 4.87
N THR A 36 -12.22 -22.32 6.19
CA THR A 36 -13.34 -22.11 7.11
C THR A 36 -14.07 -20.80 6.79
N PRO A 37 -15.38 -20.68 7.10
CA PRO A 37 -16.16 -19.48 6.85
C PRO A 37 -15.52 -18.20 7.43
N ASP A 38 -14.95 -18.28 8.64
CA ASP A 38 -14.32 -17.15 9.32
C ASP A 38 -13.09 -16.63 8.57
N LEU A 39 -12.22 -17.54 8.10
CA LEU A 39 -11.04 -17.18 7.32
C LEU A 39 -11.40 -16.61 5.96
N ARG A 40 -12.52 -17.05 5.38
CA ARG A 40 -13.04 -16.49 4.13
C ARG A 40 -13.55 -15.07 4.33
N GLY A 41 -14.31 -14.82 5.41
CA GLY A 41 -14.76 -13.48 5.81
C GLY A 41 -13.59 -12.53 6.05
N ALA A 42 -12.60 -12.96 6.82
CA ALA A 42 -11.40 -12.16 7.09
C ALA A 42 -10.61 -11.83 5.81
N ASN A 43 -10.43 -12.81 4.91
CA ASN A 43 -9.75 -12.58 3.64
C ASN A 43 -10.50 -11.60 2.73
N SER A 44 -11.84 -11.68 2.72
CA SER A 44 -12.67 -10.77 1.94
C SER A 44 -12.57 -9.34 2.47
N MET A 45 -12.64 -9.17 3.79
CA MET A 45 -12.49 -7.86 4.44
C MET A 45 -11.10 -7.24 4.20
N LEU A 46 -10.03 -8.04 4.31
CA LEU A 46 -8.67 -7.61 3.95
C LEU A 46 -8.58 -7.21 2.47
N GLY A 47 -9.24 -7.95 1.59
CA GLY A 47 -9.32 -7.63 0.17
C GLY A 47 -9.98 -6.28 -0.10
N ILE A 48 -11.14 -6.02 0.53
CA ILE A 48 -11.85 -4.73 0.41
C ILE A 48 -10.98 -3.58 0.93
N ALA A 49 -10.34 -3.74 2.08
CA ALA A 49 -9.44 -2.73 2.64
C ALA A 49 -8.25 -2.46 1.69
N THR A 50 -7.62 -3.50 1.17
CA THR A 50 -6.50 -3.39 0.21
C THR A 50 -6.92 -2.68 -1.07
N ALA A 51 -8.08 -3.04 -1.61
CA ALA A 51 -8.61 -2.41 -2.82
C ALA A 51 -8.92 -0.93 -2.59
N THR A 52 -9.47 -0.60 -1.42
CA THR A 52 -9.81 0.77 -1.03
C THR A 52 -8.55 1.65 -1.01
N ILE A 53 -7.44 1.18 -0.44
CA ILE A 53 -6.17 1.92 -0.43
C ILE A 53 -5.67 2.17 -1.86
N GLY A 54 -5.69 1.15 -2.74
CA GLY A 54 -5.31 1.31 -4.15
C GLY A 54 -6.20 2.34 -4.87
N LEU A 55 -7.51 2.29 -4.62
CA LEU A 55 -8.48 3.24 -5.18
C LEU A 55 -8.29 4.67 -4.64
N CYS A 56 -7.84 4.87 -3.40
CA CYS A 56 -7.52 6.20 -2.88
C CYS A 56 -6.37 6.87 -3.68
N TYR A 57 -5.32 6.12 -4.03
CA TYR A 57 -4.27 6.63 -4.92
C TYR A 57 -4.83 6.97 -6.30
N ILE A 58 -5.58 6.05 -6.92
CA ILE A 58 -6.15 6.27 -8.25
C ILE A 58 -7.11 7.46 -8.24
N GLY A 59 -7.99 7.56 -7.24
CA GLY A 59 -8.96 8.64 -7.11
C GLY A 59 -8.32 10.01 -6.88
N THR A 60 -7.14 10.07 -6.26
CA THR A 60 -6.37 11.31 -6.07
C THR A 60 -5.37 11.59 -7.20
N SER A 61 -5.28 10.73 -8.22
CA SER A 61 -4.31 10.87 -9.30
C SER A 61 -4.52 12.09 -10.19
N GLY A 62 -5.75 12.63 -10.25
CA GLY A 62 -6.04 13.88 -10.95
C GLY A 62 -5.59 15.14 -10.21
N VAL A 63 -5.19 15.03 -8.94
CA VAL A 63 -4.72 16.16 -8.12
C VAL A 63 -3.22 16.40 -8.40
N PRO A 64 -2.78 17.65 -8.63
CA PRO A 64 -1.37 17.97 -8.77
C PRO A 64 -0.55 17.45 -7.57
N ILE A 65 0.66 16.94 -7.82
CA ILE A 65 1.49 16.29 -6.79
C ILE A 65 1.60 17.16 -5.55
N GLN A 66 1.85 18.45 -5.69
CA GLN A 66 2.06 19.41 -4.60
C GLN A 66 0.85 19.60 -3.69
N GLN A 67 -0.35 19.24 -4.17
CA GLN A 67 -1.61 19.37 -3.44
C GLN A 67 -2.14 18.01 -2.95
N ASN A 68 -1.50 16.90 -3.35
CA ASN A 68 -1.99 15.56 -3.05
C ASN A 68 -1.59 15.12 -1.63
N GLN A 69 -2.34 15.57 -0.62
CA GLN A 69 -2.09 15.28 0.78
C GLN A 69 -2.09 13.77 1.11
N PHE A 70 -2.88 12.97 0.38
CA PHE A 70 -2.87 11.52 0.55
C PHE A 70 -1.52 10.91 0.15
N LEU A 71 -0.95 11.37 -0.96
CA LEU A 71 0.36 10.93 -1.45
C LEU A 71 1.46 11.26 -0.42
N TYR A 72 1.50 12.48 0.11
CA TYR A 72 2.48 12.85 1.14
C TYR A 72 2.29 12.05 2.43
N ALA A 73 1.06 12.00 2.95
CA ALA A 73 0.75 11.27 4.18
C ALA A 73 1.09 9.77 4.09
N SER A 74 1.04 9.20 2.88
CA SER A 74 1.38 7.80 2.68
C SER A 74 2.84 7.46 2.99
N VAL A 75 3.77 8.41 2.89
CA VAL A 75 5.20 8.17 3.15
C VAL A 75 5.44 7.72 4.60
N PRO A 76 5.17 8.53 5.64
CA PRO A 76 5.41 8.11 7.02
C PRO A 76 4.52 6.93 7.43
N VAL A 77 3.28 6.85 6.91
CA VAL A 77 2.36 5.75 7.22
C VAL A 77 2.90 4.43 6.70
N ARG A 78 3.38 4.35 5.45
CA ARG A 78 3.92 3.12 4.88
C ARG A 78 5.25 2.72 5.51
N LEU A 79 6.10 3.68 5.89
CA LEU A 79 7.31 3.39 6.68
C LEU A 79 6.94 2.77 8.03
N PHE A 80 5.98 3.35 8.73
CA PHE A 80 5.52 2.82 10.01
C PHE A 80 4.91 1.42 9.88
N ILE A 81 4.05 1.20 8.86
CA ILE A 81 3.47 -0.12 8.58
C ILE A 81 4.56 -1.14 8.22
N ALA A 82 5.56 -0.77 7.43
CA ALA A 82 6.68 -1.65 7.11
C ALA A 82 7.43 -2.10 8.37
N VAL A 83 7.68 -1.19 9.30
CA VAL A 83 8.30 -1.50 10.60
C VAL A 83 7.41 -2.39 11.44
N LEU A 84 6.10 -2.11 11.51
CA LEU A 84 5.15 -2.95 12.23
C LEU A 84 5.10 -4.36 11.65
N LEU A 85 5.07 -4.50 10.33
CA LEU A 85 5.00 -5.79 9.66
C LEU A 85 6.30 -6.59 9.85
N ALA A 86 7.46 -5.93 9.77
CA ALA A 86 8.76 -6.51 10.08
C ALA A 86 8.84 -7.00 11.53
N SER A 87 8.38 -6.17 12.47
CA SER A 87 8.36 -6.46 13.90
C SER A 87 7.41 -7.62 14.20
N ALA A 88 6.19 -7.58 13.68
CA ALA A 88 5.19 -8.63 13.86
C ALA A 88 5.67 -9.96 13.29
N GLY A 89 6.30 -9.97 12.11
CA GLY A 89 6.87 -11.17 11.52
C GLY A 89 8.06 -11.71 12.32
N THR A 90 8.87 -10.84 12.93
CA THR A 90 10.00 -11.25 13.78
C THR A 90 9.53 -11.85 15.09
N ILE A 91 8.59 -11.20 15.78
CA ILE A 91 8.03 -11.64 17.07
C ILE A 91 7.26 -12.96 16.89
N ASN A 92 6.41 -13.04 15.87
CA ASN A 92 5.54 -14.19 15.66
C ASN A 92 6.14 -15.27 14.75
N ARG A 93 7.45 -15.19 14.44
CA ARG A 93 8.11 -16.06 13.45
C ARG A 93 7.84 -17.56 13.68
N ARG A 94 7.87 -17.99 14.94
CA ARG A 94 7.65 -19.40 15.32
C ARG A 94 6.21 -19.88 15.09
N ILE A 95 5.24 -18.96 15.04
CA ILE A 95 3.81 -19.27 14.94
C ILE A 95 3.35 -19.28 13.48
N ILE A 96 3.77 -18.28 12.70
CA ILE A 96 3.26 -18.07 11.33
C ILE A 96 3.87 -19.02 10.28
N GLY A 97 4.97 -19.69 10.62
CA GLY A 97 5.68 -20.60 9.72
C GLY A 97 6.49 -19.87 8.64
N GLU A 98 7.47 -20.58 8.05
CA GLU A 98 8.49 -19.98 7.18
C GLU A 98 7.90 -19.33 5.92
N LYS A 99 6.91 -19.95 5.28
CA LYS A 99 6.26 -19.40 4.08
C LYS A 99 5.54 -18.08 4.38
N SER A 100 4.76 -18.03 5.46
CA SER A 100 4.04 -16.81 5.85
C SER A 100 4.99 -15.72 6.34
N TRP A 101 6.05 -16.10 7.05
CA TRP A 101 7.10 -15.18 7.47
C TRP A 101 7.79 -14.51 6.27
N ARG A 102 8.17 -15.28 5.25
CA ARG A 102 8.73 -14.72 4.00
C ARG A 102 7.79 -13.75 3.31
N THR A 103 6.49 -14.05 3.30
CA THR A 103 5.47 -13.13 2.76
C THR A 103 5.40 -11.84 3.58
N HIS A 104 5.40 -11.93 4.92
CA HIS A 104 5.41 -10.74 5.79
C HIS A 104 6.64 -9.88 5.55
N MET A 105 7.83 -10.48 5.50
CA MET A 105 9.07 -9.73 5.25
C MET A 105 9.11 -9.16 3.83
N GLY A 106 8.61 -9.91 2.85
CA GLY A 106 8.50 -9.44 1.46
C GLY A 106 7.63 -8.20 1.35
N PHE A 107 6.45 -8.19 1.98
CA PHE A 107 5.59 -7.01 2.03
C PHE A 107 6.24 -5.85 2.79
N ALA A 108 6.91 -6.12 3.92
CA ALA A 108 7.56 -5.08 4.71
C ALA A 108 8.66 -4.39 3.90
N LEU A 109 9.47 -5.17 3.18
CA LEU A 109 10.52 -4.66 2.30
C LEU A 109 9.94 -3.91 1.10
N TRP A 110 8.91 -4.47 0.46
CA TRP A 110 8.26 -3.82 -0.69
C TRP A 110 7.67 -2.46 -0.31
N ASP A 111 6.91 -2.41 0.77
CA ASP A 111 6.23 -1.18 1.19
C ASP A 111 7.21 -0.16 1.78
N GLY A 112 8.19 -0.63 2.56
CA GLY A 112 9.27 0.20 3.08
C GLY A 112 10.10 0.82 1.96
N ALA A 113 10.54 0.02 0.98
CA ALA A 113 11.31 0.53 -0.16
C ALA A 113 10.48 1.51 -1.01
N GLY A 114 9.20 1.21 -1.24
CA GLY A 114 8.30 2.10 -1.96
C GLY A 114 8.08 3.43 -1.23
N ALA A 115 7.99 3.41 0.09
CA ALA A 115 7.86 4.62 0.92
C ALA A 115 9.15 5.43 0.97
N LEU A 116 10.32 4.77 1.08
CA LEU A 116 11.63 5.41 1.02
C LEU A 116 11.84 6.10 -0.33
N TRP A 117 11.52 5.41 -1.42
CA TRP A 117 11.60 6.00 -2.75
C TRP A 117 10.67 7.20 -2.90
N LEU A 118 9.43 7.09 -2.43
CA LEU A 118 8.45 8.19 -2.52
C LEU A 118 8.88 9.40 -1.68
N GLY A 119 9.36 9.20 -0.45
CA GLY A 119 9.85 10.28 0.39
C GLY A 119 11.06 10.98 -0.22
N TRP A 120 11.98 10.23 -0.83
CA TRP A 120 13.10 10.80 -1.58
C TRP A 120 12.62 11.60 -2.80
N TYR A 121 11.65 11.08 -3.56
CA TYR A 121 11.07 11.75 -4.72
C TYR A 121 10.34 13.05 -4.35
N LEU A 122 9.60 13.06 -3.24
CA LEU A 122 8.86 14.23 -2.76
C LEU A 122 9.75 15.24 -2.02
N GLY A 123 10.96 14.83 -1.60
CA GLY A 123 11.86 15.67 -0.81
C GLY A 123 11.39 15.93 0.62
N THR A 124 10.37 15.21 1.10
CA THR A 124 9.84 15.34 2.47
C THR A 124 9.39 13.99 3.02
N TRP A 125 9.35 13.92 4.35
CA TRP A 125 9.09 12.70 5.13
C TRP A 125 8.03 12.90 6.22
N ASP A 126 7.62 14.15 6.47
CA ASP A 126 6.70 14.52 7.54
C ASP A 126 5.23 14.25 7.19
N GLY A 127 4.97 13.86 5.95
CA GLY A 127 3.66 13.56 5.42
C GLY A 127 2.81 14.80 5.12
N LYS A 128 3.40 16.00 5.06
CA LYS A 128 2.67 17.23 4.75
C LYS A 128 2.95 17.69 3.33
N CYS A 129 1.90 18.14 2.64
CA CYS A 129 2.10 18.91 1.42
C CYS A 129 2.90 20.19 1.70
N PRO A 130 3.70 20.69 0.74
CA PRO A 130 4.24 22.03 0.80
C PRO A 130 3.11 23.04 1.01
N SER A 131 3.21 23.85 2.06
CA SER A 131 2.32 25.00 2.23
C SER A 131 2.67 26.03 1.17
N THR A 132 1.74 26.33 0.27
CA THR A 132 1.79 27.48 -0.65
C THR A 132 1.80 28.79 0.11
#